data_AF-A0A2C9K0Z9-F1
#
_entry.id   AF-A0A2C9K0Z9-F1
#
_cell.length_a   1.000
_cell.length_b   1.000
_cell.length_c   1.000
_cell.angle_alpha   90.00
_cell.angle_beta   90.00
_cell.angle_gamma   90.00
#
_symmetry.space_group_name_H-M   'P 1'
#
loop_
_entity.id
_entity.type
_entity.pdbx_description
1 polymer ?
#
loop_
_entity_poly.entity_id
_entity_poly.type
_entity_poly.pdbx_seq_one_letter_code
_entity_poly.pdbx_strand_id
1 'polypeptide(L)'
;MPRKRKEEIERDIADGKIQKPQQRNAANARERSRMRVLSKAFSRLKTTLPWVPPDTKLSKLDTLRLASSYIAHLKQILDHEENMTSAGFIHPLNL
;
A
#
# COMPACT_ATOMS: atom_id res chain seq x y z
N MET A 1 34.63 13.46 30.55
CA MET A 1 33.41 14.20 30.95
C MET A 1 32.57 14.55 29.71
N PRO A 2 31.37 13.97 29.49
CA PRO A 2 30.59 14.15 28.26
C PRO A 2 29.41 15.14 28.37
N ARG A 3 29.53 16.24 29.13
CA ARG A 3 28.41 17.16 29.43
C ARG A 3 28.05 18.13 28.30
N LYS A 4 29.03 18.63 27.53
CA LYS A 4 28.79 19.65 26.49
C LYS A 4 27.78 19.22 25.40
N ARG A 5 27.82 17.95 24.97
CA ARG A 5 26.94 17.46 23.88
C ARG A 5 25.47 17.36 24.30
N LYS A 6 25.20 17.05 25.57
CA LYS A 6 23.83 16.91 26.08
C LYS A 6 23.15 18.28 26.22
N GLU A 7 23.89 19.26 26.68
CA GLU A 7 23.44 20.67 26.84
C GLU A 7 23.22 21.37 25.49
N GLU A 8 24.01 21.03 24.47
CA GLU A 8 23.81 21.51 23.09
C GLU A 8 22.52 20.96 22.47
N ILE A 9 22.29 19.65 22.59
CA ILE A 9 21.06 19.01 22.11
C ILE A 9 19.82 19.57 22.82
N GLU A 10 19.89 19.83 24.12
CA GLU A 10 18.76 20.36 24.88
C GLU A 10 18.42 21.81 24.52
N ARG A 11 19.44 22.64 24.23
CA ARG A 11 19.28 23.99 23.68
C ARG A 11 18.68 23.97 22.28
N ASP A 12 19.16 23.10 21.41
CA ASP A 12 18.61 22.96 20.05
C ASP A 12 17.17 22.42 20.03
N ILE A 13 16.79 21.61 21.02
CA ILE A 13 15.40 21.18 21.25
C ILE A 13 14.53 22.34 21.75
N ALA A 14 15.07 23.23 22.60
CA ALA A 14 14.37 24.40 23.13
C ALA A 14 14.19 25.50 22.06
N ASP A 15 15.20 25.71 21.22
CA ASP A 15 15.17 26.61 20.05
C ASP A 15 14.29 26.08 18.90
N GLY A 16 13.73 24.88 19.01
CA GLY A 16 12.90 24.25 17.98
C GLY A 16 13.67 23.73 16.77
N LYS A 17 15.00 23.80 16.77
CA LYS A 17 15.89 23.27 15.72
C LYS A 17 15.85 21.74 15.66
N ILE A 18 15.53 21.07 16.78
CA ILE A 18 15.38 19.61 16.88
C ILE A 18 14.02 19.26 17.49
N GLN A 19 13.20 18.50 16.74
CA GLN A 19 11.93 17.99 17.27
C GLN A 19 12.16 17.06 18.47
N LYS A 20 11.45 17.31 19.57
CA LYS A 20 11.49 16.48 20.79
C LYS A 20 11.29 15.00 20.42
N PRO A 21 12.09 14.06 20.94
CA PRO A 21 11.96 12.63 20.65
C PRO A 21 10.53 12.09 20.83
N GLN A 22 9.77 12.62 21.80
CA GLN A 22 8.36 12.27 22.00
C GLN A 22 7.45 12.68 20.83
N GLN A 23 7.65 13.85 20.21
CA GLN A 23 6.87 14.29 19.04
C GLN A 23 7.21 13.45 17.81
N ARG A 24 8.50 13.14 17.60
CA ARG A 24 8.95 12.22 16.53
C ARG A 24 8.35 10.82 16.71
N ASN A 25 8.35 10.30 17.94
CA ASN A 25 7.76 9.01 18.26
C ASN A 25 6.25 8.98 18.01
N ALA A 26 5.54 10.05 18.39
CA ALA A 26 4.11 10.20 18.13
C ALA A 26 3.81 10.27 16.62
N ALA A 27 4.60 11.03 15.86
CA ALA A 27 4.46 11.11 14.39
C ALA A 27 4.70 9.75 13.72
N ASN A 28 5.77 9.05 14.11
CA ASN A 28 6.08 7.71 13.60
C ASN A 28 4.96 6.70 13.93
N ALA A 29 4.36 6.78 15.13
CA ALA A 29 3.24 5.94 15.51
C ALA A 29 2.00 6.19 14.62
N ARG A 30 1.71 7.46 14.30
CA ARG A 30 0.63 7.84 13.38
C ARG A 30 0.88 7.27 11.98
N GLU A 31 2.09 7.42 11.44
CA GLU A 31 2.41 6.91 10.10
C GLU A 31 2.32 5.37 10.04
N ARG A 32 2.77 4.67 11.09
CA ARG A 32 2.56 3.22 11.19
C ARG A 32 1.08 2.85 11.19
N SER A 33 0.24 3.59 11.91
CA SER A 33 -1.21 3.37 11.91
C SER A 33 -1.79 3.58 10.50
N ARG A 34 -1.42 4.67 9.82
CA ARG A 34 -1.80 4.95 8.43
C ARG A 34 -1.40 3.80 7.48
N MET A 35 -0.18 3.28 7.62
CA MET A 35 0.29 2.14 6.83
C MET A 35 -0.37 0.81 7.15
N ARG A 36 -0.82 0.59 8.38
CA ARG A 36 -1.65 -0.58 8.72
C ARG A 36 -3.00 -0.52 8.01
N VAL A 37 -3.65 0.65 8.00
CA VAL A 37 -4.92 0.85 7.28
C VAL A 37 -4.73 0.62 5.78
N LEU A 38 -3.69 1.21 5.18
CA LEU A 38 -3.39 1.02 3.77
C LEU A 38 -3.10 -0.45 3.43
N SER A 39 -2.28 -1.12 4.24
CA SER A 39 -1.96 -2.54 4.06
C SER A 39 -3.21 -3.42 4.16
N LYS A 40 -4.13 -3.12 5.10
CA LYS A 40 -5.41 -3.83 5.22
C LYS A 40 -6.29 -3.63 3.99
N ALA A 41 -6.39 -2.41 3.47
CA ALA A 41 -7.12 -2.14 2.23
C ALA A 41 -6.50 -2.90 1.03
N PHE A 42 -5.17 -2.97 0.97
CA PHE A 42 -4.45 -3.69 -0.06
C PHE A 42 -4.70 -5.20 -0.01
N SER A 43 -4.69 -5.79 1.18
CA SER A 43 -5.06 -7.21 1.36
C SER A 43 -6.49 -7.49 0.94
N ARG A 44 -7.44 -6.60 1.26
CA ARG A 44 -8.82 -6.71 0.80
C ARG A 44 -8.93 -6.65 -0.73
N LEU A 45 -8.18 -5.75 -1.37
CA LEU A 45 -8.13 -5.69 -2.83
C LEU A 45 -7.65 -7.02 -3.43
N LYS A 46 -6.57 -7.61 -2.89
CA LYS A 46 -6.08 -8.92 -3.35
C LYS A 46 -7.14 -10.02 -3.27
N THR A 47 -7.89 -10.08 -2.17
CA THR A 47 -8.94 -11.09 -1.99
C THR A 47 -10.13 -10.93 -2.94
N THR A 48 -10.29 -9.77 -3.57
CA THR A 48 -11.33 -9.54 -4.58
C THR A 48 -10.88 -9.85 -6.00
N LEU A 49 -9.59 -10.13 -6.21
CA LEU A 49 -9.07 -10.45 -7.55
C LEU A 49 -9.43 -11.89 -7.91
N PRO A 50 -10.01 -12.12 -9.10
CA PRO A 50 -10.33 -13.46 -9.55
C PRO A 50 -9.05 -14.20 -9.96
N TRP A 51 -9.10 -15.54 -9.97
CA TRP A 51 -8.01 -16.41 -10.45
C TRP A 51 -6.69 -16.30 -9.65
N VAL A 52 -6.74 -15.65 -8.49
CA VAL A 52 -5.60 -15.51 -7.58
C VAL A 52 -5.91 -16.33 -6.34
N PRO A 53 -5.21 -17.45 -6.10
CA PRO A 53 -5.29 -18.16 -4.85
C PRO A 53 -5.01 -17.24 -3.64
N PRO A 54 -5.68 -17.43 -2.50
CA PRO A 54 -5.50 -16.58 -1.31
C PRO A 54 -4.04 -16.47 -0.84
N ASP A 55 -3.26 -17.52 -1.07
CA ASP A 55 -1.87 -17.65 -0.61
C ASP A 55 -0.85 -17.08 -1.62
N THR A 56 -1.31 -16.63 -2.78
CA THR A 56 -0.44 -16.08 -3.82
C THR A 56 0.19 -14.76 -3.37
N LYS A 57 1.52 -14.72 -3.43
CA LYS A 57 2.31 -13.52 -3.14
C LYS A 57 2.28 -12.56 -4.33
N LEU A 58 1.26 -11.71 -4.39
CA LEU A 58 1.22 -10.60 -5.35
C LEU A 58 1.97 -9.37 -4.83
N SER A 59 2.74 -8.74 -5.71
CA SER A 59 3.35 -7.44 -5.43
C SER A 59 2.29 -6.33 -5.41
N LYS A 60 2.65 -5.15 -4.88
CA LYS A 60 1.74 -3.99 -4.93
C LYS A 60 1.43 -3.55 -6.35
N LEU A 61 2.42 -3.61 -7.24
CA LEU A 61 2.22 -3.21 -8.63
C LEU A 61 1.29 -4.19 -9.35
N ASP A 62 1.53 -5.49 -9.20
CA ASP A 62 0.75 -6.52 -9.89
C ASP A 62 -0.68 -6.56 -9.41
N THR A 63 -0.91 -6.39 -8.10
CA THR A 63 -2.27 -6.28 -7.56
C THR A 63 -3.03 -5.11 -8.19
N LEU A 64 -2.38 -3.95 -8.36
CA LEU A 64 -3.02 -2.78 -8.98
C LEU A 64 -3.28 -2.97 -10.48
N ARG A 65 -2.33 -3.58 -11.20
CA ARG A 65 -2.48 -3.93 -12.62
C ARG A 65 -3.66 -4.89 -12.80
N LEU A 66 -3.68 -5.97 -12.02
CA LEU A 66 -4.74 -6.98 -12.10
C LEU A 66 -6.11 -6.42 -11.71
N ALA A 67 -6.19 -5.58 -10.68
CA ALA A 67 -7.43 -4.88 -10.34
C ALA A 67 -7.93 -4.01 -11.51
N SER A 68 -7.04 -3.27 -12.16
CA SER A 68 -7.41 -2.40 -13.29
C SER A 68 -7.90 -3.21 -14.49
N SER A 69 -7.20 -4.30 -14.83
CA SER A 69 -7.61 -5.22 -15.88
C SER A 69 -8.96 -5.87 -15.58
N TYR A 70 -9.21 -6.26 -14.32
CA TYR A 70 -10.46 -6.87 -13.93
C TYR A 70 -11.64 -5.89 -14.02
N ILE A 71 -11.46 -4.63 -13.59
CA ILE A 71 -12.48 -3.59 -13.77
C ILE A 71 -12.80 -3.38 -15.26
N ALA A 72 -11.79 -3.30 -16.12
CA ALA A 72 -11.99 -3.14 -17.56
C ALA A 72 -12.76 -4.32 -18.16
N HIS A 73 -12.44 -5.54 -17.74
CA HIS A 73 -13.14 -6.74 -18.18
C HIS A 73 -14.60 -6.76 -17.75
N LEU A 74 -14.90 -6.43 -16.48
CA LEU A 74 -16.28 -6.37 -16.02
C LEU A 74 -17.09 -5.31 -16.78
N LYS A 75 -16.47 -4.18 -17.13
CA LYS A 75 -17.11 -3.17 -17.99
C LYS A 75 -17.42 -3.73 -19.38
N GLN A 76 -16.47 -4.41 -20.01
CA GLN A 76 -16.69 -5.04 -21.31
C GLN A 76 -17.81 -6.08 -21.27
N ILE A 77 -17.91 -6.89 -20.22
CA ILE A 77 -19.02 -7.85 -20.06
C ILE A 77 -20.37 -7.13 -19.96
N LEU A 78 -20.43 -6.03 -19.19
CA LEU A 78 -21.67 -5.27 -19.04
C LEU A 78 -22.06 -4.53 -20.33
N ASP A 79 -21.07 -4.10 -21.11
CA ASP A 79 -21.28 -3.43 -22.40
C ASP A 79 -21.59 -4.44 -23.54
N HIS A 80 -21.15 -5.70 -23.41
CA HIS A 80 -21.37 -6.80 -24.35
C HIS A 80 -22.11 -7.97 -23.65
N GLU A 81 -23.40 -7.81 -23.35
CA GLU A 81 -24.27 -8.97 -23.21
C GLU A 81 -24.36 -9.66 -24.59
N GLU A 82 -23.71 -10.83 -24.71
CA GLU A 82 -23.58 -11.71 -25.89
C GLU A 82 -22.24 -11.57 -26.68
N ASN A 83 -21.38 -12.59 -26.58
CA ASN A 83 -20.23 -12.93 -27.47
C ASN A 83 -18.76 -12.77 -26.97
N MET A 84 -18.44 -12.87 -25.68
CA MET A 84 -17.02 -12.78 -25.25
C MET A 84 -16.49 -13.88 -24.33
N THR A 85 -16.95 -15.13 -24.50
CA THR A 85 -16.31 -16.29 -23.85
C THR A 85 -15.03 -16.77 -24.54
N SER A 86 -14.55 -16.15 -25.64
CA SER A 86 -13.46 -16.72 -26.45
C SER A 86 -12.34 -15.79 -26.95
N ALA A 87 -12.41 -14.46 -26.75
CA ALA A 87 -11.39 -13.57 -27.32
C ALA A 87 -10.40 -13.04 -26.26
N GLY A 88 -9.31 -13.79 -26.06
CA GLY A 88 -8.01 -13.19 -25.69
C GLY A 88 -7.74 -12.89 -24.21
N PHE A 89 -8.13 -13.76 -23.28
CA PHE A 89 -7.67 -13.64 -21.90
C PHE A 89 -6.20 -14.08 -21.76
N ILE A 90 -5.26 -13.14 -21.84
CA ILE A 90 -3.89 -13.40 -21.35
C ILE A 90 -3.94 -13.38 -19.83
N HIS A 91 -3.80 -14.57 -19.25
CA HIS A 91 -3.80 -14.80 -17.82
C HIS A 91 -2.66 -14.01 -17.15
N PRO A 92 -2.91 -13.27 -16.06
CA PRO A 92 -1.92 -12.40 -15.41
C PRO A 92 -0.80 -13.16 -14.68
N LEU A 93 -0.91 -14.49 -14.52
CA LEU A 93 0.20 -15.35 -14.06
C LEU A 93 0.98 -15.97 -15.23
N ASN A 94 0.57 -15.75 -16.49
CA ASN A 94 1.37 -16.06 -17.69
C ASN A 94 2.17 -14.82 -18.09
N LEU A 95 3.03 -14.33 -17.18
CA LEU A 95 4.10 -13.42 -17.54
C LEU A 95 5.36 -14.21 -17.88
#